data_AF-A0A940BHH3-F1
#
_entry.id   AF-A0A940BHH3-F1
#
_cell.length_a   1.000
_cell.length_b   1.000
_cell.length_c   1.000
_cell.angle_alpha   90.00
_cell.angle_beta   90.00
_cell.angle_gamma   90.00
#
_symmetry.space_group_name_H-M   'P 1'
#
loop_
_entity.id
_entity.type
_entity.pdbx_description
1 polymer ?
#
loop_
_entity_poly.entity_id
_entity_poly.type
_entity_poly.pdbx_seq_one_letter_code
_entity_poly.pdbx_strand_id
1 'polypeptide(L)'
;MNTFYFPIDSSSLAHYLCGACIKAAKYFDNKPQDIQDRYNEFLLLTDRKGTNATDCSLELVLSKEEIDDLIDAKNGWYLLDTKPLPITRIKKILFSNKEQMDNTITNIRMSTAFVPTILLDVDTFDENLVDVQIPADCQSVDQTSKINQYDRFLGALAMMRLAHEPYMNYSQNYFATLSFFNHKIDDQVRLKEGLSLKDAFQGIFNNSKGFEKVLSFLELNIDENALNRIAQENNQVIKKDKITRIIDVESITDTWTYTIAILNEYGVGNEVRKKRIDELIQSHFKSLREGKQEGVALCYGYNRGYSVFTKSYGEVDFKYKLESQLDYYTIESVYQYVFNGKVSSDFPFLDSWCPKLLPKKPSRSTDYVILDELIIGKKKAKVFSQEWWNVFFQKFDFGQLSKPILELVKPIIEKEVYADVKEELQESFQDELDKALSELAESEKTISQLRLELEKCGRSKTNSCSCGGVAEDSIVAEPTSNYGVEDTSDERLKSLVVKFKDFTLGDLKKSIKAKDTTKLREILLNQPTDLFSK
;
A
#
# COMPACT_ATOMS: atom_id res chain seq x y z
N MET A 1 28.26 -16.96 -12.47
CA MET A 1 27.21 -15.93 -12.67
C MET A 1 27.96 -14.66 -13.02
N ASN A 2 27.66 -14.05 -14.17
CA ASN A 2 28.22 -12.75 -14.50
C ASN A 2 27.46 -11.72 -13.66
N THR A 3 28.20 -10.85 -12.98
CA THR A 3 27.65 -9.75 -12.19
C THR A 3 27.79 -8.49 -13.02
N PHE A 4 26.73 -7.71 -13.13
CA PHE A 4 26.72 -6.46 -13.88
C PHE A 4 26.52 -5.30 -12.93
N TYR A 5 27.20 -4.21 -13.22
CA TYR A 5 27.19 -2.98 -12.44
C TYR A 5 26.78 -1.81 -13.33
N PHE A 6 26.02 -0.88 -12.76
CA PHE A 6 25.57 0.34 -13.41
C PHE A 6 26.21 1.54 -12.70
N PRO A 7 27.36 2.02 -13.21
CA PRO A 7 28.12 3.10 -12.59
C PRO A 7 27.41 4.45 -12.83
N ILE A 8 27.31 5.26 -11.78
CA ILE A 8 26.64 6.56 -11.79
C ILE A 8 27.31 7.53 -10.81
N ASP A 9 26.93 8.79 -10.86
CA ASP A 9 27.14 9.68 -9.72
C ASP A 9 25.99 9.51 -8.71
N SER A 10 26.33 9.55 -7.44
CA SER A 10 25.42 9.40 -6.31
C SER A 10 24.26 10.41 -6.35
N SER A 11 24.52 11.60 -6.91
CA SER A 11 23.52 12.66 -7.11
C SER A 11 22.39 12.24 -8.05
N SER A 12 22.64 11.30 -8.98
CA SER A 12 21.64 10.75 -9.89
C SER A 12 20.80 9.64 -9.28
N LEU A 13 21.26 9.00 -8.19
CA LEU A 13 20.59 7.84 -7.57
C LEU A 13 19.12 8.13 -7.22
N ALA A 14 18.85 9.33 -6.70
CA ALA A 14 17.51 9.78 -6.35
C ALA A 14 16.52 9.69 -7.51
N HIS A 15 16.97 10.01 -8.73
CA HIS A 15 16.11 10.06 -9.93
C HIS A 15 15.64 8.67 -10.36
N TYR A 16 16.50 7.65 -10.26
CA TYR A 16 16.15 6.27 -10.57
C TYR A 16 15.19 5.67 -9.54
N LEU A 17 15.47 5.90 -8.26
CA LEU A 17 14.63 5.41 -7.15
C LEU A 17 13.27 6.11 -7.10
N CYS A 18 13.22 7.39 -7.48
CA CYS A 18 11.99 8.17 -7.44
C CYS A 18 10.87 7.56 -8.30
N GLY A 19 11.19 7.16 -9.54
CA GLY A 19 10.23 6.56 -10.47
C GLY A 19 10.21 5.02 -10.47
N ALA A 20 10.90 4.38 -9.53
CA ALA A 20 11.08 2.93 -9.49
C ALA A 20 11.58 2.32 -10.83
N CYS A 21 12.41 3.07 -11.57
CA CYS A 21 12.82 2.73 -12.92
C CYS A 21 14.24 3.26 -13.23
N ILE A 22 15.15 2.35 -13.59
CA ILE A 22 16.47 2.62 -14.16
C ILE A 22 16.31 2.77 -15.66
N LYS A 23 16.43 3.99 -16.17
CA LYS A 23 16.17 4.33 -17.59
C LYS A 23 17.32 5.18 -18.14
N ALA A 24 17.47 5.19 -19.45
CA ALA A 24 18.52 5.97 -20.12
C ALA A 24 18.39 7.48 -19.82
N ALA A 25 19.50 8.21 -19.88
CA ALA A 25 19.57 9.61 -19.48
C ALA A 25 18.58 10.51 -20.26
N LYS A 26 18.25 10.16 -21.52
CA LYS A 26 17.35 10.93 -22.38
C LYS A 26 15.92 11.06 -21.84
N TYR A 27 15.54 10.20 -20.90
CA TYR A 27 14.22 10.17 -20.30
C TYR A 27 14.09 10.98 -19.01
N PHE A 28 15.12 11.76 -18.65
CA PHE A 28 15.09 12.66 -17.51
C PHE A 28 15.16 14.11 -17.96
N ASP A 29 14.28 14.96 -17.41
CA ASP A 29 14.28 16.39 -17.72
C ASP A 29 15.32 17.17 -16.90
N ASN A 30 15.65 16.70 -15.69
CA ASN A 30 16.41 17.46 -14.69
C ASN A 30 17.40 16.61 -13.86
N LYS A 31 17.89 15.48 -14.40
CA LYS A 31 18.92 14.67 -13.73
C LYS A 31 20.28 15.38 -13.81
N PRO A 32 21.10 15.36 -12.74
CA PRO A 32 22.51 15.74 -12.83
C PRO A 32 23.25 14.97 -13.93
N GLN A 33 24.21 15.62 -14.59
CA GLN A 33 25.04 14.94 -15.59
C GLN A 33 26.00 13.98 -14.90
N ASP A 34 26.10 12.76 -15.42
CA ASP A 34 27.03 11.71 -15.00
C ASP A 34 27.53 10.91 -16.22
N ILE A 35 28.20 9.77 -15.97
CA ILE A 35 28.71 8.88 -17.02
C ILE A 35 27.62 8.36 -17.99
N GLN A 36 26.38 8.19 -17.53
CA GLN A 36 25.28 7.65 -18.35
C GLN A 36 24.83 8.66 -19.40
N ASP A 37 25.02 9.97 -19.16
CA ASP A 37 24.70 11.02 -20.14
C ASP A 37 25.57 10.95 -21.41
N ARG A 38 26.75 10.31 -21.33
CA ARG A 38 27.59 10.04 -22.51
C ARG A 38 26.97 9.00 -23.45
N TYR A 39 26.12 8.14 -22.91
CA TYR A 39 25.43 7.05 -23.62
C TYR A 39 23.92 7.26 -23.50
N ASN A 40 23.47 8.47 -23.83
CA ASN A 40 22.14 9.01 -23.52
C ASN A 40 20.94 8.12 -23.89
N GLU A 41 21.11 7.23 -24.87
CA GLU A 41 20.06 6.35 -25.36
C GLU A 41 20.09 4.93 -24.78
N PHE A 42 21.16 4.56 -24.08
CA PHE A 42 21.44 3.22 -23.59
C PHE A 42 21.59 3.21 -22.07
N LEU A 43 21.53 2.02 -21.46
CA LEU A 43 22.09 1.82 -20.12
C LEU A 43 23.51 1.28 -20.29
N LEU A 44 24.49 2.02 -19.78
CA LEU A 44 25.88 1.59 -19.75
C LEU A 44 26.11 0.70 -18.53
N LEU A 45 26.51 -0.54 -18.79
CA LEU A 45 26.80 -1.56 -17.78
C LEU A 45 28.26 -2.00 -17.87
N THR A 46 28.77 -2.57 -16.79
CA THR A 46 30.11 -3.15 -16.75
C THR A 46 30.18 -4.36 -15.82
N ASP A 47 31.14 -5.25 -16.02
CA ASP A 47 31.46 -6.34 -15.07
C ASP A 47 32.35 -5.89 -13.90
N ARG A 48 32.61 -4.59 -13.83
CA ARG A 48 33.49 -3.89 -12.91
C ARG A 48 32.67 -3.17 -11.84
N LYS A 49 33.09 -3.14 -10.58
CA LYS A 49 32.27 -2.56 -9.49
C LYS A 49 31.96 -1.08 -9.65
N GLY A 50 32.82 -0.32 -10.34
CA GLY A 50 32.67 1.10 -10.57
C GLY A 50 33.91 1.65 -11.28
N THR A 51 33.95 2.96 -11.51
CA THR A 51 35.10 3.64 -12.10
C THR A 51 35.62 4.75 -11.19
N ASN A 52 36.86 5.17 -11.42
CA ASN A 52 37.43 6.34 -10.76
C ASN A 52 36.73 7.67 -11.12
N ALA A 53 35.84 7.67 -12.12
CA ALA A 53 35.05 8.81 -12.56
C ALA A 53 33.63 8.83 -11.96
N THR A 54 33.32 7.90 -11.07
CA THR A 54 32.00 7.74 -10.44
C THR A 54 32.16 7.52 -8.94
N ASP A 55 31.15 7.88 -8.14
CA ASP A 55 31.16 7.66 -6.69
C ASP A 55 30.07 6.70 -6.19
N CYS A 56 29.21 6.22 -7.11
CA CYS A 56 28.15 5.27 -6.84
C CYS A 56 28.03 4.22 -7.98
N SER A 57 27.59 3.01 -7.65
CA SER A 57 27.36 1.96 -8.64
C SER A 57 26.30 0.97 -8.16
N LEU A 58 25.41 0.54 -9.06
CA LEU A 58 24.35 -0.41 -8.73
C LEU A 58 24.73 -1.81 -9.20
N GLU A 59 24.81 -2.78 -8.29
CA GLU A 59 24.88 -4.20 -8.65
C GLU A 59 23.49 -4.63 -9.15
N LEU A 60 23.40 -4.99 -10.42
CA LEU A 60 22.15 -5.34 -11.09
C LEU A 60 22.02 -6.84 -11.36
N VAL A 61 20.81 -7.35 -11.14
CA VAL A 61 20.43 -8.71 -11.48
C VAL A 61 19.62 -8.72 -12.77
N LEU A 62 20.25 -9.23 -13.83
CA LEU A 62 19.64 -9.38 -15.15
C LEU A 62 19.06 -10.80 -15.32
N SER A 63 17.96 -10.89 -16.06
CA SER A 63 17.40 -12.14 -16.55
C SER A 63 18.22 -12.69 -17.72
N LYS A 64 17.99 -13.95 -18.09
CA LYS A 64 18.68 -14.57 -19.24
C LYS A 64 18.39 -13.82 -20.54
N GLU A 65 17.13 -13.45 -20.76
CA GLU A 65 16.72 -12.67 -21.94
C GLU A 65 17.48 -11.33 -22.00
N GLU A 66 17.60 -10.62 -20.88
CA GLU A 66 18.33 -9.35 -20.80
C GLU A 66 19.85 -9.51 -21.01
N ILE A 67 20.43 -10.64 -20.58
CA ILE A 67 21.86 -10.96 -20.80
C ILE A 67 22.12 -11.26 -22.28
N ASP A 68 21.22 -12.01 -22.91
CA ASP A 68 21.33 -12.36 -24.34
C ASP A 68 21.17 -11.11 -25.24
N ASP A 69 20.45 -10.09 -24.76
CA ASP A 69 20.26 -8.79 -25.42
C ASP A 69 21.42 -7.78 -25.19
N LEU A 70 22.43 -8.11 -24.36
CA LEU A 70 23.55 -7.20 -24.10
C LEU A 70 24.47 -7.06 -25.31
N ILE A 71 24.81 -5.81 -25.61
CA ILE A 71 25.76 -5.47 -26.66
C ILE A 71 27.15 -5.35 -26.04
N ASP A 72 28.05 -6.27 -26.38
CA ASP A 72 29.45 -6.23 -25.94
C ASP A 72 30.18 -5.05 -26.56
N ALA A 73 30.50 -4.07 -25.73
CA ALA A 73 31.20 -2.85 -26.11
C ALA A 73 32.71 -2.92 -25.80
N LYS A 74 33.20 -4.14 -25.50
CA LYS A 74 34.58 -4.55 -25.20
C LYS A 74 35.09 -4.08 -23.84
N ASN A 75 36.19 -4.68 -23.40
CA ASN A 75 36.90 -4.35 -22.15
C ASN A 75 36.07 -4.46 -20.86
N GLY A 76 35.03 -5.31 -20.87
CA GLY A 76 34.12 -5.48 -19.73
C GLY A 76 33.02 -4.43 -19.65
N TRP A 77 32.75 -3.73 -20.75
CA TRP A 77 31.64 -2.78 -20.90
C TRP A 77 30.56 -3.34 -21.82
N TYR A 78 29.31 -3.07 -21.45
CA TYR A 78 28.13 -3.58 -22.13
C TYR A 78 27.11 -2.45 -22.28
N LEU A 79 26.38 -2.44 -23.39
CA LEU A 79 25.26 -1.55 -23.61
C LEU A 79 23.97 -2.35 -23.61
N LEU A 80 22.96 -1.86 -22.89
CA LEU A 80 21.60 -2.38 -22.96
C LEU A 80 20.73 -1.38 -23.75
N ASP A 81 20.38 -1.77 -24.97
CA ASP A 81 19.79 -0.92 -26.03
C ASP A 81 18.28 -0.69 -25.87
N THR A 82 17.55 -1.62 -25.26
CA THR A 82 16.12 -1.72 -25.57
C THR A 82 15.18 -1.40 -24.43
N LYS A 83 15.56 -1.59 -23.16
CA LYS A 83 14.59 -1.56 -22.05
C LYS A 83 15.16 -0.94 -20.78
N PRO A 84 14.40 -0.04 -20.11
CA PRO A 84 14.63 0.29 -18.71
C PRO A 84 14.63 -0.95 -17.85
N LEU A 85 15.19 -0.86 -16.64
CA LEU A 85 15.14 -1.92 -15.63
C LEU A 85 14.38 -1.42 -14.40
N PRO A 86 13.57 -2.24 -13.73
CA PRO A 86 12.93 -1.83 -12.49
C PRO A 86 13.96 -1.79 -11.35
N ILE A 87 13.74 -0.94 -10.33
CA ILE A 87 14.67 -0.82 -9.19
C ILE A 87 14.75 -2.11 -8.35
N THR A 88 13.82 -3.05 -8.55
CA THR A 88 13.86 -4.40 -7.99
C THR A 88 15.05 -5.22 -8.47
N ARG A 89 15.76 -4.79 -9.52
CA ARG A 89 16.99 -5.44 -9.98
C ARG A 89 18.23 -5.01 -9.20
N ILE A 90 18.12 -3.98 -8.37
CA ILE A 90 19.22 -3.50 -7.54
C ILE A 90 19.40 -4.46 -6.37
N LYS A 91 20.50 -5.22 -6.42
CA LYS A 91 20.92 -6.12 -5.36
C LYS A 91 21.78 -5.42 -4.31
N LYS A 92 22.67 -4.53 -4.76
CA LYS A 92 23.50 -3.67 -3.92
C LYS A 92 23.66 -2.29 -4.54
N ILE A 93 23.81 -1.29 -3.69
CA ILE A 93 24.19 0.08 -4.01
C ILE A 93 25.56 0.29 -3.37
N LEU A 94 26.58 0.32 -4.20
CA LEU A 94 27.98 0.48 -3.80
C LEU A 94 28.34 1.96 -3.85
N PHE A 95 29.03 2.44 -2.82
CA PHE A 95 29.61 3.78 -2.79
C PHE A 95 31.13 3.70 -2.63
N SER A 96 31.84 4.66 -3.22
CA SER A 96 33.30 4.76 -3.07
C SER A 96 33.74 5.17 -1.66
N ASN A 97 32.87 5.87 -0.92
CA ASN A 97 33.12 6.35 0.43
C ASN A 97 31.85 6.33 1.29
N LYS A 98 32.01 5.94 2.55
CA LYS A 98 30.99 5.92 3.60
C LYS A 98 30.33 7.28 3.85
N GLU A 99 31.09 8.37 3.87
CA GLU A 99 30.52 9.72 4.09
C GLU A 99 29.57 10.11 2.95
N GLN A 100 29.98 9.83 1.70
CA GLN A 100 29.18 10.10 0.51
C GLN A 100 27.90 9.27 0.50
N MET A 101 27.99 7.99 0.89
CA MET A 101 26.83 7.12 1.09
C MET A 101 25.87 7.71 2.11
N ASP A 102 26.34 8.05 3.30
CA ASP A 102 25.47 8.52 4.39
C ASP A 102 24.76 9.83 4.02
N ASN A 103 25.47 10.78 3.39
CA ASN A 103 24.88 12.04 2.91
C ASN A 103 23.83 11.80 1.82
N THR A 104 24.17 11.02 0.80
CA THR A 104 23.29 10.74 -0.34
C THR A 104 22.01 10.02 0.12
N ILE A 105 22.18 8.95 0.90
CA ILE A 105 21.06 8.14 1.38
C ILE A 105 20.18 8.93 2.35
N THR A 106 20.77 9.77 3.21
CA THR A 106 19.99 10.65 4.10
C THR A 106 19.10 11.59 3.27
N ASN A 107 19.66 12.25 2.24
CA ASN A 107 18.90 13.15 1.37
C ASN A 107 17.76 12.42 0.64
N ILE A 108 18.01 11.23 0.10
CA ILE A 108 16.97 10.41 -0.56
C ILE A 108 15.88 10.02 0.43
N ARG A 109 16.26 9.55 1.62
CA ARG A 109 15.33 9.09 2.67
C ARG A 109 14.56 10.24 3.32
N MET A 110 14.95 11.50 3.15
CA MET A 110 14.16 12.62 3.66
C MET A 110 12.85 12.80 2.90
N SER A 111 12.83 12.62 1.57
CA SER A 111 11.63 12.95 0.77
C SER A 111 11.39 12.07 -0.46
N THR A 112 12.42 11.43 -1.03
CA THR A 112 12.36 10.90 -2.39
C THR A 112 11.92 9.45 -2.45
N ALA A 113 12.58 8.57 -1.69
CA ALA A 113 12.33 7.13 -1.72
C ALA A 113 12.78 6.45 -0.42
N PHE A 114 12.29 5.23 -0.20
CA PHE A 114 12.86 4.32 0.80
C PHE A 114 14.05 3.59 0.18
N VAL A 115 15.10 3.41 0.99
CA VAL A 115 16.28 2.63 0.61
C VAL A 115 16.64 1.75 1.80
N PRO A 116 16.42 0.43 1.74
CA PRO A 116 16.79 -0.49 2.80
C PRO A 116 18.30 -0.47 3.05
N THR A 117 18.71 -0.45 4.32
CA THR A 117 20.14 -0.45 4.69
C THR A 117 20.85 -1.72 4.21
N ILE A 118 20.14 -2.84 4.07
CA ILE A 118 20.69 -4.11 3.57
C ILE A 118 21.23 -4.01 2.13
N LEU A 119 20.73 -3.06 1.34
CA LEU A 119 21.19 -2.85 -0.04
C LEU A 119 22.49 -2.03 -0.08
N LEU A 120 22.86 -1.33 0.99
CA LEU A 120 23.98 -0.38 0.98
C LEU A 120 25.30 -1.08 1.26
N ASP A 121 26.35 -0.68 0.55
CA ASP A 121 27.72 -1.13 0.82
C ASP A 121 28.76 -0.08 0.40
N VAL A 122 29.99 -0.23 0.90
CA VAL A 122 31.13 0.65 0.56
C VAL A 122 32.23 -0.20 -0.06
N ASP A 123 32.75 0.22 -1.21
CA ASP A 123 33.75 -0.52 -1.97
C ASP A 123 34.74 0.42 -2.67
N THR A 124 35.87 -0.10 -3.17
CA THR A 124 36.86 0.71 -3.91
C THR A 124 36.61 0.67 -5.42
N PHE A 125 36.70 1.83 -6.06
CA PHE A 125 36.54 1.99 -7.51
C PHE A 125 37.88 2.35 -8.14
N ASP A 126 38.66 1.34 -8.47
CA ASP A 126 40.05 1.53 -8.91
C ASP A 126 40.22 1.51 -10.43
N GLU A 127 39.12 1.39 -11.16
CA GLU A 127 39.16 1.14 -12.60
C GLU A 127 39.02 2.41 -13.42
N ASN A 128 39.92 2.56 -14.39
CA ASN A 128 39.91 3.72 -15.28
C ASN A 128 38.73 3.64 -16.24
N LEU A 129 38.07 4.78 -16.43
CA LEU A 129 37.07 4.93 -17.47
C LEU A 129 37.71 4.72 -18.85
N VAL A 130 37.14 3.82 -19.65
CA VAL A 130 37.49 3.62 -21.05
C VAL A 130 36.35 4.20 -21.90
N ASP A 131 36.68 4.98 -22.92
CA ASP A 131 35.66 5.45 -23.86
C ASP A 131 35.10 4.27 -24.65
N VAL A 132 33.81 4.03 -24.44
CA VAL A 132 33.07 2.94 -25.08
C VAL A 132 32.58 3.42 -26.44
N GLN A 133 32.86 2.64 -27.48
CA GLN A 133 32.38 2.94 -28.83
C GLN A 133 31.01 2.30 -29.03
N ILE A 134 30.00 3.10 -29.34
CA ILE A 134 28.67 2.60 -29.67
C ILE A 134 28.73 2.00 -31.09
N PRO A 135 28.37 0.72 -31.28
CA PRO A 135 28.32 0.12 -32.61
C PRO A 135 27.35 0.88 -33.53
N ALA A 136 27.75 1.14 -34.79
CA ALA A 136 27.01 1.99 -35.72
C ALA A 136 25.64 1.42 -36.14
N ASP A 137 25.39 0.15 -35.87
CA ASP A 137 24.18 -0.62 -36.14
C ASP A 137 23.18 -0.64 -34.98
N CYS A 138 23.53 -0.09 -33.81
CA CYS A 138 22.61 0.03 -32.68
C CYS A 138 21.53 1.08 -32.97
N GLN A 139 20.26 0.72 -32.78
CA GLN A 139 19.13 1.63 -32.93
C GLN A 139 18.30 1.63 -31.65
N SER A 140 18.29 2.77 -30.95
CA SER A 140 17.49 2.90 -29.74
C SER A 140 15.99 2.99 -30.08
N VAL A 141 15.19 2.20 -29.37
CA VAL A 141 13.72 2.25 -29.46
C VAL A 141 13.19 3.26 -28.44
N ASP A 142 12.28 4.14 -28.84
CA ASP A 142 11.65 5.05 -27.90
C ASP A 142 10.69 4.34 -26.93
N GLN A 143 11.04 4.36 -25.65
CA GLN A 143 10.29 3.77 -24.54
C GLN A 143 9.39 4.77 -23.80
N THR A 144 9.28 6.04 -24.24
CA THR A 144 8.53 7.09 -23.53
C THR A 144 7.11 6.66 -23.15
N SER A 145 6.35 6.09 -24.09
CA SER A 145 4.98 5.63 -23.82
C SER A 145 4.92 4.53 -22.76
N LYS A 146 5.85 3.58 -22.79
CA LYS A 146 5.92 2.46 -21.82
C LYS A 146 6.37 2.95 -20.44
N ILE A 147 7.35 3.86 -20.38
CA ILE A 147 7.79 4.50 -19.14
C ILE A 147 6.63 5.23 -18.48
N ASN A 148 5.88 6.03 -19.25
CA ASN A 148 4.70 6.73 -18.75
C ASN A 148 3.62 5.75 -18.27
N GLN A 149 3.35 4.68 -19.03
CA GLN A 149 2.37 3.67 -18.62
C GLN A 149 2.77 2.95 -17.33
N TYR A 150 4.04 2.56 -17.19
CA TYR A 150 4.59 1.95 -15.98
C TYR A 150 4.45 2.88 -14.77
N ASP A 151 4.81 4.15 -14.92
CA ASP A 151 4.68 5.16 -13.86
C ASP A 151 3.22 5.32 -13.41
N ARG A 152 2.27 5.38 -14.35
CA ARG A 152 0.83 5.45 -14.05
C ARG A 152 0.32 4.20 -13.33
N PHE A 153 0.72 3.02 -13.77
CA PHE A 153 0.25 1.76 -13.20
C PHE A 153 0.74 1.58 -11.76
N LEU A 154 2.02 1.87 -11.50
CA LEU A 154 2.54 1.89 -10.14
C LEU A 154 1.89 2.96 -9.29
N GLY A 155 1.66 4.16 -9.84
CA GLY A 155 0.99 5.24 -9.13
C GLY A 155 -0.42 4.84 -8.70
N ALA A 156 -1.16 4.18 -9.59
CA ALA A 156 -2.51 3.67 -9.34
C ALA A 156 -2.52 2.66 -8.18
N LEU A 157 -1.64 1.66 -8.21
CA LEU A 157 -1.54 0.65 -7.17
C LEU A 157 -1.08 1.26 -5.83
N ALA A 158 -0.01 2.05 -5.84
CA ALA A 158 0.54 2.69 -4.65
C ALA A 158 -0.49 3.60 -3.97
N MET A 159 -1.30 4.33 -4.74
CA MET A 159 -2.35 5.19 -4.20
C MET A 159 -3.56 4.39 -3.69
N MET A 160 -4.03 3.40 -4.47
CA MET A 160 -5.14 2.54 -4.08
C MET A 160 -4.84 1.81 -2.77
N ARG A 161 -3.60 1.37 -2.55
CA ARG A 161 -3.14 0.73 -1.31
C ARG A 161 -3.55 1.50 -0.06
N LEU A 162 -3.51 2.84 -0.12
CA LEU A 162 -3.70 3.73 1.05
C LEU A 162 -5.17 3.97 1.41
N ALA A 163 -6.11 3.65 0.52
CA ALA A 163 -7.55 3.87 0.72
C ALA A 163 -8.18 2.75 1.57
N HIS A 164 -7.66 2.55 2.79
CA HIS A 164 -8.05 1.46 3.68
C HIS A 164 -8.69 1.97 4.97
N GLU A 165 -9.38 1.07 5.68
CA GLU A 165 -9.86 1.36 7.03
C GLU A 165 -8.70 1.35 8.05
N PRO A 166 -8.79 2.04 9.22
CA PRO A 166 -7.66 2.21 10.14
C PRO A 166 -7.15 0.89 10.74
N TYR A 167 -8.02 -0.13 10.78
CA TYR A 167 -7.67 -1.46 11.27
C TYR A 167 -7.09 -2.36 10.18
N MET A 168 -7.11 -1.95 8.91
CA MET A 168 -6.52 -2.67 7.78
C MET A 168 -5.18 -2.05 7.42
N ASN A 169 -4.28 -2.83 6.79
CA ASN A 169 -3.00 -2.33 6.27
C ASN A 169 -2.97 -2.16 4.74
N TYR A 170 -4.00 -2.65 4.05
CA TYR A 170 -4.20 -2.49 2.61
C TYR A 170 -5.68 -2.22 2.34
N SER A 171 -5.99 -1.58 1.22
CA SER A 171 -7.39 -1.43 0.79
C SER A 171 -7.96 -2.78 0.36
N GLN A 172 -9.29 -2.92 0.50
CA GLN A 172 -9.98 -4.20 0.36
C GLN A 172 -9.71 -4.85 -1.01
N ASN A 173 -9.76 -4.07 -2.08
CA ASN A 173 -9.62 -4.57 -3.44
C ASN A 173 -8.19 -4.42 -4.00
N TYR A 174 -7.21 -4.02 -3.20
CA TYR A 174 -5.82 -3.83 -3.65
C TYR A 174 -5.25 -5.09 -4.28
N PHE A 175 -5.31 -6.22 -3.56
CA PHE A 175 -4.70 -7.46 -4.04
C PHE A 175 -5.46 -8.10 -5.21
N ALA A 176 -6.79 -7.96 -5.23
CA ALA A 176 -7.59 -8.30 -6.39
C ALA A 176 -7.21 -7.46 -7.63
N THR A 177 -6.79 -6.22 -7.42
CA THR A 177 -6.33 -5.34 -8.51
C THR A 177 -4.91 -5.68 -8.94
N LEU A 178 -4.01 -5.93 -7.98
CA LEU A 178 -2.62 -6.34 -8.21
C LEU A 178 -2.52 -7.70 -8.91
N SER A 179 -3.45 -8.62 -8.64
CA SER A 179 -3.44 -9.97 -9.23
C SER A 179 -3.53 -9.97 -10.76
N PHE A 180 -4.01 -8.88 -11.35
CA PHE A 180 -3.97 -8.66 -12.80
C PHE A 180 -2.57 -8.83 -13.40
N PHE A 181 -1.52 -8.49 -12.64
CA PHE A 181 -0.13 -8.54 -13.11
C PHE A 181 0.61 -9.84 -12.73
N ASN A 182 0.05 -10.65 -11.82
CA ASN A 182 0.76 -11.80 -11.28
C ASN A 182 -0.16 -12.97 -10.86
N HIS A 183 0.00 -14.12 -11.52
CA HIS A 183 -0.79 -15.33 -11.27
C HIS A 183 -0.59 -15.91 -9.86
N LYS A 184 0.61 -15.83 -9.28
CA LYS A 184 0.86 -16.34 -7.92
C LYS A 184 0.08 -15.54 -6.88
N ILE A 185 0.03 -14.22 -7.06
CA ILE A 185 -0.79 -13.35 -6.22
C ILE A 185 -2.27 -13.67 -6.45
N ASP A 186 -2.72 -13.87 -7.71
CA ASP A 186 -4.09 -14.26 -8.03
C ASP A 186 -4.51 -15.56 -7.32
N ASP A 187 -3.68 -16.60 -7.39
CA ASP A 187 -3.92 -17.87 -6.72
C ASP A 187 -4.06 -17.70 -5.20
N GLN A 188 -3.17 -16.91 -4.58
CA GLN A 188 -3.22 -16.63 -3.14
C GLN A 188 -4.48 -15.86 -2.73
N VAL A 189 -4.93 -14.89 -3.53
CA VAL A 189 -6.17 -14.15 -3.26
C VAL A 189 -7.39 -15.05 -3.42
N ARG A 190 -7.46 -15.84 -4.50
CA ARG A 190 -8.59 -16.76 -4.76
C ARG A 190 -8.76 -17.82 -3.70
N LEU A 191 -7.66 -18.35 -3.15
CA LEU A 191 -7.69 -19.29 -2.05
C LEU A 191 -8.37 -18.70 -0.80
N LYS A 192 -8.36 -17.38 -0.64
CA LYS A 192 -8.94 -16.69 0.53
C LYS A 192 -10.34 -16.15 0.30
N GLU A 193 -10.55 -15.39 -0.78
CA GLU A 193 -11.83 -14.72 -1.07
C GLU A 193 -12.81 -15.61 -1.83
N GLY A 194 -12.38 -16.81 -2.25
CA GLY A 194 -13.13 -17.66 -3.15
C GLY A 194 -13.20 -17.07 -4.57
N LEU A 195 -14.19 -17.49 -5.35
CA LEU A 195 -14.36 -17.05 -6.75
C LEU A 195 -14.92 -15.62 -6.89
N SER A 196 -15.25 -14.92 -5.80
CA SER A 196 -15.92 -13.61 -5.85
C SER A 196 -14.97 -12.41 -5.79
N LEU A 197 -13.77 -12.51 -6.40
CA LEU A 197 -12.94 -11.31 -6.60
C LEU A 197 -13.75 -10.28 -7.39
N LYS A 198 -13.90 -9.08 -6.83
CA LYS A 198 -14.36 -7.93 -7.60
C LYS A 198 -13.19 -7.44 -8.45
N ASP A 199 -13.07 -8.02 -9.62
CA ASP A 199 -12.12 -7.63 -10.66
C ASP A 199 -12.43 -6.27 -11.32
N ALA A 200 -13.33 -5.48 -10.73
CA ALA A 200 -13.87 -4.24 -11.27
C ALA A 200 -12.78 -3.20 -11.56
N PHE A 201 -11.78 -3.09 -10.69
CA PHE A 201 -10.71 -2.09 -10.81
C PHE A 201 -9.62 -2.46 -11.83
N GLN A 202 -9.50 -3.75 -12.18
CA GLN A 202 -8.52 -4.20 -13.18
C GLN A 202 -8.77 -3.58 -14.56
N GLY A 203 -10.01 -3.12 -14.82
CA GLY A 203 -10.40 -2.46 -16.06
C GLY A 203 -9.57 -1.23 -16.43
N ILE A 204 -8.95 -0.58 -15.43
CA ILE A 204 -8.09 0.59 -15.66
C ILE A 204 -6.83 0.24 -16.47
N PHE A 205 -6.32 -0.99 -16.38
CA PHE A 205 -5.04 -1.38 -16.99
C PHE A 205 -5.18 -1.95 -18.41
N ASN A 206 -6.40 -2.36 -18.80
CA ASN A 206 -6.68 -2.96 -20.10
C ASN A 206 -7.83 -2.29 -20.84
N ASN A 207 -8.25 -1.10 -20.38
CA ASN A 207 -9.32 -0.32 -20.99
C ASN A 207 -10.64 -1.11 -21.09
N SER A 208 -11.09 -1.65 -19.96
CA SER A 208 -12.33 -2.44 -19.89
C SER A 208 -13.15 -2.12 -18.64
N LYS A 209 -14.28 -2.82 -18.45
CA LYS A 209 -15.11 -2.79 -17.23
C LYS A 209 -15.58 -1.38 -16.84
N GLY A 210 -15.89 -0.54 -17.83
CA GLY A 210 -16.46 0.79 -17.60
C GLY A 210 -15.44 1.93 -17.50
N PHE A 211 -14.14 1.64 -17.61
CA PHE A 211 -13.08 2.65 -17.63
C PHE A 211 -12.88 3.30 -19.02
N GLU A 212 -13.55 2.81 -20.06
CA GLU A 212 -13.31 3.23 -21.44
C GLU A 212 -13.55 4.71 -21.69
N LYS A 213 -14.55 5.25 -20.98
CA LYS A 213 -14.91 6.68 -21.08
C LYS A 213 -13.95 7.58 -20.32
N VAL A 214 -13.38 7.12 -19.21
CA VAL A 214 -12.63 7.98 -18.28
C VAL A 214 -11.14 7.98 -18.59
N LEU A 215 -10.59 6.92 -19.17
CA LEU A 215 -9.15 6.80 -19.43
C LEU A 215 -8.60 7.93 -20.31
N SER A 216 -9.33 8.34 -21.35
CA SER A 216 -8.94 9.47 -22.19
C SER A 216 -8.87 10.80 -21.44
N PHE A 217 -9.55 10.93 -20.29
CA PHE A 217 -9.43 12.08 -19.40
C PHE A 217 -8.29 11.89 -18.39
N LEU A 218 -8.12 10.68 -17.85
CA LEU A 218 -7.05 10.37 -16.91
C LEU A 218 -5.65 10.45 -17.52
N GLU A 219 -5.53 10.35 -18.84
CA GLU A 219 -4.26 10.54 -19.54
C GLU A 219 -3.88 12.01 -19.73
N LEU A 220 -4.82 12.94 -19.55
CA LEU A 220 -4.62 14.38 -19.68
C LEU A 220 -4.23 15.03 -18.35
N ASN A 221 -3.67 16.25 -18.43
CA ASN A 221 -3.65 17.14 -17.28
C ASN A 221 -5.08 17.62 -17.01
N ILE A 222 -5.63 17.29 -15.84
CA ILE A 222 -7.03 17.57 -15.51
C ILE A 222 -7.18 19.03 -15.11
N ASP A 223 -7.51 19.88 -16.07
CA ASP A 223 -7.82 21.30 -15.89
C ASP A 223 -9.35 21.56 -15.86
N GLU A 224 -9.76 22.82 -15.75
CA GLU A 224 -11.19 23.16 -15.76
C GLU A 224 -11.89 22.79 -17.07
N ASN A 225 -11.16 22.78 -18.20
CA ASN A 225 -11.72 22.42 -19.50
C ASN A 225 -12.06 20.93 -19.56
N ALA A 226 -11.13 20.07 -19.12
CA ALA A 226 -11.34 18.63 -19.02
C ALA A 226 -12.53 18.30 -18.10
N LEU A 227 -12.63 18.98 -16.95
CA LEU A 227 -13.75 18.84 -16.02
C LEU A 227 -15.08 19.25 -16.65
N ASN A 228 -15.13 20.41 -17.31
CA ASN A 228 -16.36 20.89 -17.95
C ASN A 228 -16.80 19.95 -19.08
N ARG A 229 -15.85 19.41 -19.85
CA ARG A 229 -16.14 18.45 -20.94
C ARG A 229 -16.78 17.17 -20.41
N ILE A 230 -16.18 16.52 -19.40
CA ILE A 230 -16.77 15.29 -18.84
C ILE A 230 -18.11 15.55 -18.14
N ALA A 231 -18.27 16.72 -17.49
CA ALA A 231 -19.53 17.10 -16.87
C ALA A 231 -20.64 17.27 -17.92
N GLN A 232 -20.34 17.89 -19.06
CA GLN A 232 -21.27 18.02 -20.18
C GLN A 232 -21.64 16.65 -20.77
N GLU A 233 -20.66 15.78 -21.02
CA GLU A 233 -20.89 14.42 -21.54
C GLU A 233 -21.81 13.59 -20.62
N ASN A 234 -21.70 13.79 -19.30
CA ASN A 234 -22.48 13.06 -18.30
C ASN A 234 -23.70 13.83 -17.77
N ASN A 235 -24.09 14.93 -18.43
CA ASN A 235 -25.22 15.78 -18.05
C ASN A 235 -25.20 16.24 -16.58
N GLN A 236 -24.01 16.56 -16.06
CA GLN A 236 -23.80 17.07 -14.70
C GLN A 236 -23.59 18.58 -14.70
N VAL A 237 -24.04 19.24 -13.63
CA VAL A 237 -23.83 20.67 -13.42
C VAL A 237 -22.78 20.86 -12.32
N ILE A 238 -21.65 21.47 -12.68
CA ILE A 238 -20.58 21.77 -11.72
C ILE A 238 -20.96 23.05 -10.96
N LYS A 239 -21.26 22.90 -9.66
CA LYS A 239 -21.45 24.03 -8.74
C LYS A 239 -20.14 24.34 -8.04
N LYS A 240 -19.82 25.63 -7.92
CA LYS A 240 -18.65 26.12 -7.21
C LYS A 240 -19.07 27.15 -6.18
N ASP A 241 -18.38 27.19 -5.05
CA ASP A 241 -18.53 28.27 -4.08
C ASP A 241 -18.15 29.61 -4.73
N LYS A 242 -18.92 30.66 -4.41
CA LYS A 242 -18.81 31.96 -5.10
C LYS A 242 -17.49 32.67 -4.80
N ILE A 243 -16.89 32.41 -3.64
CA ILE A 243 -15.71 33.12 -3.15
C ILE A 243 -14.46 32.25 -3.35
N THR A 244 -14.45 31.05 -2.77
CA THR A 244 -13.29 30.15 -2.77
C THR A 244 -13.08 29.47 -4.14
N ARG A 245 -14.16 29.38 -4.95
CA ARG A 245 -14.23 28.64 -6.22
C ARG A 245 -14.04 27.12 -6.05
N ILE A 246 -14.09 26.61 -4.83
CA ILE A 246 -14.05 25.16 -4.54
C ILE A 246 -15.32 24.51 -5.10
N ILE A 247 -15.16 23.36 -5.74
CA ILE A 247 -16.28 22.57 -6.27
C ILE A 247 -17.12 21.97 -5.13
N ASP A 248 -18.44 22.13 -5.23
CA ASP A 248 -19.41 21.40 -4.42
C ASP A 248 -19.55 19.97 -4.98
N VAL A 249 -18.63 19.11 -4.55
CA VAL A 249 -18.57 17.71 -4.99
C VAL A 249 -19.78 16.89 -4.58
N GLU A 250 -20.54 17.32 -3.57
CA GLU A 250 -21.75 16.62 -3.14
C GLU A 250 -22.89 16.77 -4.14
N SER A 251 -22.92 17.87 -4.89
CA SER A 251 -23.89 18.08 -5.96
C SER A 251 -23.69 17.17 -7.18
N ILE A 252 -22.55 16.48 -7.28
CA ILE A 252 -22.20 15.62 -8.42
C ILE A 252 -22.67 14.19 -8.14
N THR A 253 -23.49 13.65 -9.04
CA THR A 253 -24.09 12.31 -8.92
C THR A 253 -23.34 11.27 -9.76
N ASP A 254 -22.84 11.67 -10.92
CA ASP A 254 -22.06 10.79 -11.79
C ASP A 254 -20.69 10.45 -11.17
N THR A 255 -20.30 9.18 -11.29
CA THR A 255 -19.07 8.67 -10.65
C THR A 255 -17.82 9.24 -11.31
N TRP A 256 -17.79 9.34 -12.65
CA TRP A 256 -16.60 9.78 -13.37
C TRP A 256 -16.41 11.28 -13.28
N THR A 257 -17.50 12.06 -13.41
CA THR A 257 -17.46 13.50 -13.16
C THR A 257 -17.03 13.79 -11.72
N TYR A 258 -17.51 13.02 -10.74
CA TYR A 258 -17.07 13.15 -9.34
C TYR A 258 -15.56 12.89 -9.21
N THR A 259 -15.06 11.78 -9.76
CA THR A 259 -13.63 11.45 -9.73
C THR A 259 -12.80 12.55 -10.38
N ILE A 260 -13.15 13.01 -11.60
CA ILE A 260 -12.41 14.06 -12.29
C ILE A 260 -12.48 15.40 -11.54
N ALA A 261 -13.60 15.72 -10.88
CA ALA A 261 -13.69 16.91 -10.03
C ALA A 261 -12.72 16.85 -8.84
N ILE A 262 -12.59 15.69 -8.18
CA ILE A 262 -11.59 15.50 -7.11
C ILE A 262 -10.17 15.65 -7.66
N LEU A 263 -9.84 15.00 -8.79
CA LEU A 263 -8.52 15.10 -9.40
C LEU A 263 -8.18 16.54 -9.85
N ASN A 264 -9.18 17.35 -10.19
CA ASN A 264 -9.02 18.76 -10.54
C ASN A 264 -8.72 19.66 -9.32
N GLU A 265 -9.38 19.40 -8.18
CA GLU A 265 -9.27 20.20 -6.96
C GLU A 265 -7.99 19.93 -6.18
N TYR A 266 -7.50 18.69 -6.21
CA TYR A 266 -6.36 18.25 -5.42
C TYR A 266 -5.06 18.26 -6.24
N GLY A 267 -4.06 18.99 -5.74
CA GLY A 267 -2.73 19.10 -6.34
C GLY A 267 -1.70 18.27 -5.59
N VAL A 268 -0.69 17.80 -6.32
CA VAL A 268 0.48 17.06 -5.80
C VAL A 268 1.76 17.88 -5.98
N GLY A 269 2.72 17.72 -5.07
CA GLY A 269 4.03 18.37 -5.17
C GLY A 269 3.92 19.89 -5.21
N ASN A 270 4.45 20.52 -6.26
CA ASN A 270 4.43 21.99 -6.41
C ASN A 270 3.19 22.51 -7.16
N GLU A 271 2.21 21.65 -7.47
CA GLU A 271 1.04 22.09 -8.22
C GLU A 271 0.16 23.04 -7.42
N VAL A 272 -0.20 24.15 -8.05
CA VAL A 272 -1.12 25.14 -7.49
C VAL A 272 -2.56 24.70 -7.81
N ARG A 273 -3.17 23.98 -6.87
CA ARG A 273 -4.59 23.60 -6.89
C ARG A 273 -5.29 24.12 -5.63
N LYS A 274 -6.61 23.90 -5.53
CA LYS A 274 -7.42 24.39 -4.41
C LYS A 274 -7.13 23.66 -3.10
N LYS A 275 -6.79 22.38 -3.19
CA LYS A 275 -6.47 21.50 -2.06
C LYS A 275 -5.18 20.72 -2.32
N ARG A 276 -4.59 20.17 -1.25
CA ARG A 276 -3.40 19.31 -1.32
C ARG A 276 -3.78 17.86 -1.14
N ILE A 277 -3.18 16.98 -1.95
CA ILE A 277 -3.43 15.53 -1.88
C ILE A 277 -3.09 14.94 -0.50
N ASP A 278 -2.17 15.59 0.23
CA ASP A 278 -1.74 15.27 1.59
C ASP A 278 -2.93 15.02 2.52
N GLU A 279 -3.97 15.86 2.44
CA GLU A 279 -5.18 15.74 3.28
C GLU A 279 -5.95 14.44 2.99
N LEU A 280 -6.03 14.03 1.72
CA LEU A 280 -6.68 12.77 1.34
C LEU A 280 -5.83 11.57 1.75
N ILE A 281 -4.51 11.63 1.53
CA ILE A 281 -3.60 10.53 1.85
C ILE A 281 -3.57 10.29 3.38
N GLN A 282 -3.40 11.35 4.16
CA GLN A 282 -3.35 11.26 5.64
C GLN A 282 -4.68 10.81 6.24
N SER A 283 -5.81 11.11 5.58
CA SER A 283 -7.12 10.63 6.00
C SER A 283 -7.50 9.27 5.40
N HIS A 284 -6.60 8.58 4.69
CA HIS A 284 -6.90 7.34 3.97
C HIS A 284 -8.13 7.46 3.06
N PHE A 285 -8.30 8.64 2.43
CA PHE A 285 -9.42 9.01 1.57
C PHE A 285 -10.81 9.00 2.25
N LYS A 286 -10.88 8.92 3.59
CA LYS A 286 -12.14 8.86 4.35
C LYS A 286 -13.00 10.12 4.24
N SER A 287 -12.40 11.24 3.87
CA SER A 287 -13.12 12.50 3.63
C SER A 287 -13.94 12.49 2.34
N LEU A 288 -13.77 11.48 1.48
CA LEU A 288 -14.57 11.30 0.28
C LEU A 288 -15.88 10.55 0.55
N ARG A 289 -16.80 10.60 -0.42
CA ARG A 289 -18.08 9.87 -0.36
C ARG A 289 -17.84 8.38 -0.18
N GLU A 290 -18.62 7.76 0.70
CA GLU A 290 -18.52 6.34 1.02
C GLU A 290 -18.63 5.46 -0.24
N GLY A 291 -17.73 4.48 -0.37
CA GLY A 291 -17.64 3.58 -1.51
C GLY A 291 -16.93 4.16 -2.75
N LYS A 292 -16.38 5.39 -2.67
CA LYS A 292 -15.61 6.01 -3.77
C LYS A 292 -14.11 6.07 -3.51
N GLN A 293 -13.66 5.77 -2.30
CA GLN A 293 -12.28 5.97 -1.84
C GLN A 293 -11.25 5.24 -2.74
N GLU A 294 -11.41 3.93 -2.90
CA GLU A 294 -10.47 3.11 -3.70
C GLU A 294 -10.44 3.54 -5.17
N GLY A 295 -11.61 3.78 -5.78
CA GLY A 295 -11.72 4.17 -7.18
C GLY A 295 -11.10 5.54 -7.46
N VAL A 296 -11.33 6.52 -6.58
CA VAL A 296 -10.71 7.84 -6.70
C VAL A 296 -9.20 7.77 -6.46
N ALA A 297 -8.75 7.05 -5.44
CA ALA A 297 -7.34 6.84 -5.16
C ALA A 297 -6.62 6.19 -6.36
N LEU A 298 -7.18 5.11 -6.90
CA LEU A 298 -6.66 4.42 -8.09
C LEU A 298 -6.56 5.37 -9.29
N CYS A 299 -7.63 6.11 -9.60
CA CYS A 299 -7.63 7.05 -10.72
C CYS A 299 -6.66 8.23 -10.51
N TYR A 300 -6.51 8.73 -9.29
CA TYR A 300 -5.58 9.80 -8.97
C TYR A 300 -4.14 9.34 -9.18
N GLY A 301 -3.80 8.16 -8.67
CA GLY A 301 -2.50 7.53 -8.89
C GLY A 301 -2.21 7.27 -10.37
N TYR A 302 -3.19 6.78 -11.12
CA TYR A 302 -3.08 6.58 -12.57
C TYR A 302 -2.88 7.89 -13.34
N ASN A 303 -3.57 8.96 -12.94
CA ASN A 303 -3.47 10.25 -13.64
C ASN A 303 -2.10 10.90 -13.43
N ARG A 304 -1.58 10.84 -12.21
CA ARG A 304 -0.37 11.57 -11.79
C ARG A 304 0.93 10.79 -11.98
N GLY A 305 0.87 9.45 -11.88
CA GLY A 305 2.06 8.61 -11.93
C GLY A 305 2.79 8.51 -10.59
N TYR A 306 3.53 7.42 -10.39
CA TYR A 306 4.23 7.12 -9.14
C TYR A 306 5.34 8.14 -8.82
N SER A 307 6.05 8.61 -9.84
CA SER A 307 7.25 9.43 -9.73
C SER A 307 7.04 10.81 -9.10
N VAL A 308 5.84 11.39 -9.21
CA VAL A 308 5.59 12.75 -8.71
C VAL A 308 5.34 12.82 -7.19
N PHE A 309 5.09 11.68 -6.56
CA PHE A 309 4.81 11.61 -5.13
C PHE A 309 6.10 11.51 -4.32
N THR A 310 6.06 12.06 -3.10
CA THR A 310 7.12 11.85 -2.10
C THR A 310 7.06 10.43 -1.55
N LYS A 311 8.10 10.03 -0.79
CA LYS A 311 8.11 8.71 -0.15
C LYS A 311 6.95 8.50 0.83
N SER A 312 6.56 9.54 1.57
CA SER A 312 5.57 9.50 2.64
C SER A 312 4.88 10.85 2.82
N TYR A 313 3.72 10.83 3.49
CA TYR A 313 2.88 11.97 3.82
C TYR A 313 2.54 11.92 5.32
N GLY A 314 3.35 12.60 6.15
CA GLY A 314 3.34 12.35 7.59
C GLY A 314 3.79 10.93 7.90
N GLU A 315 2.98 10.19 8.66
CA GLU A 315 3.23 8.78 9.02
C GLU A 315 2.76 7.77 7.95
N VAL A 316 2.13 8.23 6.86
CA VAL A 316 1.62 7.35 5.81
C VAL A 316 2.65 7.18 4.71
N ASP A 317 3.14 5.94 4.54
CA ASP A 317 4.13 5.60 3.52
C ASP A 317 3.48 5.38 2.15
N PHE A 318 3.81 6.23 1.18
CA PHE A 318 3.30 6.13 -0.19
C PHE A 318 4.15 5.19 -1.05
N LYS A 319 5.48 5.36 -1.06
CA LYS A 319 6.37 4.53 -1.88
C LYS A 319 6.57 3.14 -1.27
N TYR A 320 6.94 2.19 -2.12
CA TYR A 320 7.33 0.85 -1.68
C TYR A 320 8.66 0.92 -0.93
N LYS A 321 8.79 0.14 0.15
CA LYS A 321 9.95 0.19 1.06
C LYS A 321 11.13 -0.62 0.55
N LEU A 322 10.85 -1.63 -0.29
CA LEU A 322 11.79 -2.66 -0.74
C LEU A 322 12.30 -3.51 0.44
N GLU A 323 11.46 -3.70 1.46
CA GLU A 323 11.82 -4.52 2.64
C GLU A 323 11.13 -5.90 2.62
N SER A 324 10.16 -6.11 1.73
CA SER A 324 9.40 -7.35 1.59
C SER A 324 9.47 -7.91 0.16
N GLN A 325 9.26 -9.22 0.03
CA GLN A 325 9.09 -9.89 -1.25
C GLN A 325 7.88 -9.34 -2.00
N LEU A 326 6.81 -8.97 -1.28
CA LEU A 326 5.63 -8.33 -1.88
C LEU A 326 5.96 -7.01 -2.59
N ASP A 327 6.79 -6.14 -2.01
CA ASP A 327 7.21 -4.89 -2.66
C ASP A 327 7.93 -5.18 -3.99
N TYR A 328 8.87 -6.14 -3.98
CA TYR A 328 9.61 -6.54 -5.17
C TYR A 328 8.69 -7.16 -6.23
N TYR A 329 7.79 -8.07 -5.83
CA TYR A 329 6.85 -8.69 -6.76
C TYR A 329 5.88 -7.68 -7.36
N THR A 330 5.46 -6.67 -6.59
CA THR A 330 4.55 -5.63 -7.09
C THR A 330 5.20 -4.83 -8.21
N ILE A 331 6.39 -4.27 -7.95
CA ILE A 331 7.12 -3.45 -8.93
C ILE A 331 7.52 -4.28 -10.16
N GLU A 332 8.08 -5.47 -9.93
CA GLU A 332 8.53 -6.35 -11.01
C GLU A 332 7.37 -6.83 -11.89
N SER A 333 6.22 -7.19 -11.33
CA SER A 333 5.08 -7.68 -12.11
C SER A 333 4.53 -6.60 -13.05
N VAL A 334 4.46 -5.35 -12.59
CA VAL A 334 4.05 -4.22 -13.43
C VAL A 334 5.08 -3.96 -14.53
N TYR A 335 6.38 -4.06 -14.22
CA TYR A 335 7.45 -3.93 -15.20
C TYR A 335 7.34 -5.00 -16.30
N GLN A 336 7.19 -6.28 -15.93
CA GLN A 336 7.06 -7.38 -16.87
C GLN A 336 5.84 -7.24 -17.77
N TYR A 337 4.72 -6.77 -17.22
CA TYR A 337 3.53 -6.52 -18.00
C TYR A 337 3.74 -5.40 -19.03
N VAL A 338 4.26 -4.24 -18.61
CA VAL A 338 4.37 -3.06 -19.47
C VAL A 338 5.50 -3.20 -20.51
N PHE A 339 6.67 -3.65 -20.10
CA PHE A 339 7.84 -3.69 -20.98
C PHE A 339 7.93 -4.98 -21.79
N ASN A 340 7.51 -6.11 -21.21
CA ASN A 340 7.63 -7.44 -21.81
C ASN A 340 6.29 -8.06 -22.25
N GLY A 341 5.14 -7.45 -21.92
CA GLY A 341 3.82 -7.96 -22.31
C GLY A 341 3.46 -9.29 -21.63
N LYS A 342 4.05 -9.59 -20.48
CA LYS A 342 3.91 -10.87 -19.76
C LYS A 342 3.22 -10.66 -18.41
N VAL A 343 2.15 -11.42 -18.15
CA VAL A 343 1.62 -11.59 -16.78
C VAL A 343 2.54 -12.58 -16.06
N SER A 344 3.07 -12.19 -14.91
CA SER A 344 4.13 -12.93 -14.24
C SER A 344 3.57 -14.00 -13.28
N SER A 345 4.46 -14.83 -12.73
CA SER A 345 4.13 -15.72 -11.61
C SER A 345 5.25 -15.62 -10.57
N ASP A 346 6.19 -16.54 -10.59
CA ASP A 346 7.41 -16.45 -9.77
C ASP A 346 8.52 -15.66 -10.47
N PHE A 347 9.46 -15.15 -9.66
CA PHE A 347 10.67 -14.50 -10.14
C PHE A 347 11.91 -15.22 -9.59
N PRO A 348 12.34 -16.36 -10.18
CA PRO A 348 13.46 -17.14 -9.64
C PRO A 348 14.76 -16.33 -9.50
N PHE A 349 14.98 -15.35 -10.39
CA PHE A 349 16.14 -14.47 -10.35
C PHE A 349 16.08 -13.44 -9.20
N LEU A 350 14.91 -13.16 -8.61
CA LEU A 350 14.75 -12.33 -7.41
C LEU A 350 14.67 -13.18 -6.14
N ASP A 351 13.94 -14.28 -6.18
CA ASP A 351 13.61 -15.11 -5.01
C ASP A 351 14.82 -15.64 -4.24
N SER A 352 15.97 -15.71 -4.91
CA SER A 352 17.24 -16.18 -4.36
C SER A 352 17.95 -15.17 -3.44
N TRP A 353 17.61 -13.88 -3.50
CA TRP A 353 18.34 -12.84 -2.76
C TRP A 353 17.49 -11.68 -2.26
N CYS A 354 16.30 -11.43 -2.81
CA CYS A 354 15.50 -10.27 -2.41
C CYS A 354 15.16 -10.31 -0.91
N PRO A 355 15.01 -9.15 -0.25
CA PRO A 355 14.53 -9.05 1.12
C PRO A 355 13.22 -9.83 1.32
N LYS A 356 13.12 -10.49 2.47
CA LYS A 356 11.91 -11.23 2.90
C LYS A 356 11.60 -10.88 4.34
N LEU A 357 10.34 -10.57 4.61
CA LEU A 357 9.84 -10.39 5.96
C LEU A 357 9.79 -11.73 6.69
N LEU A 358 9.90 -11.64 8.01
CA LEU A 358 9.71 -12.79 8.87
C LEU A 358 8.26 -13.28 8.76
N PRO A 359 8.03 -14.60 8.65
CA PRO A 359 6.68 -15.15 8.52
C PRO A 359 5.82 -14.74 9.71
N LYS A 360 4.75 -14.00 9.43
CA LYS A 360 3.71 -13.68 10.42
C LYS A 360 2.52 -14.60 10.21
N LYS A 361 1.95 -15.12 11.30
CA LYS A 361 0.76 -15.95 11.23
C LYS A 361 -0.50 -15.08 11.32
N PRO A 362 -1.54 -15.38 10.52
CA PRO A 362 -2.86 -14.78 10.71
C PRO A 362 -3.35 -14.98 12.14
N SER A 363 -3.74 -13.88 12.79
CA SER A 363 -4.36 -13.93 14.12
C SER A 363 -5.88 -14.00 14.00
N ARG A 364 -6.46 -13.38 12.96
CA ARG A 364 -7.91 -13.36 12.70
C ARG A 364 -8.29 -14.25 11.53
N SER A 365 -9.56 -14.65 11.45
CA SER A 365 -10.03 -15.50 10.35
C SER A 365 -10.07 -14.77 9.01
N THR A 366 -10.14 -13.44 9.03
CA THR A 366 -10.16 -12.59 7.83
C THR A 366 -8.76 -12.21 7.38
N ASP A 367 -7.75 -12.35 8.23
CA ASP A 367 -6.36 -12.13 7.89
C ASP A 367 -5.82 -13.22 6.96
N TYR A 368 -4.88 -12.87 6.10
CA TYR A 368 -4.25 -13.80 5.17
C TYR A 368 -2.85 -13.34 4.83
N VAL A 369 -2.05 -14.23 4.23
CA VAL A 369 -0.68 -13.94 3.84
C VAL A 369 -0.61 -13.91 2.33
N ILE A 370 -0.02 -12.84 1.78
CA ILE A 370 0.39 -12.79 0.37
C ILE A 370 1.91 -12.68 0.35
N LEU A 371 2.55 -13.64 -0.31
CA LEU A 371 4.00 -13.83 -0.30
C LEU A 371 4.53 -13.90 1.14
N ASP A 372 5.18 -12.84 1.62
CA ASP A 372 5.75 -12.71 2.96
C ASP A 372 5.04 -11.65 3.83
N GLU A 373 4.00 -11.01 3.32
CA GLU A 373 3.26 -9.95 4.02
C GLU A 373 1.97 -10.49 4.65
N LEU A 374 1.73 -10.16 5.92
CA LEU A 374 0.45 -10.41 6.58
C LEU A 374 -0.53 -9.29 6.24
N ILE A 375 -1.66 -9.65 5.66
CA ILE A 375 -2.74 -8.75 5.29
C ILE A 375 -3.83 -8.81 6.35
N ILE A 376 -4.17 -7.65 6.92
CA ILE A 376 -5.23 -7.51 7.91
C ILE A 376 -6.55 -7.31 7.18
N GLY A 377 -7.42 -8.31 7.28
CA GLY A 377 -8.65 -8.36 6.51
C GLY A 377 -9.74 -7.42 7.00
N LYS A 378 -10.79 -7.25 6.19
CA LYS A 378 -12.01 -6.55 6.62
C LYS A 378 -12.63 -7.32 7.79
N LYS A 379 -12.99 -6.62 8.88
CA LYS A 379 -13.69 -7.25 10.01
C LYS A 379 -14.99 -7.87 9.54
N LYS A 380 -15.37 -9.01 10.11
CA LYS A 380 -16.69 -9.59 9.85
C LYS A 380 -17.77 -8.62 10.28
N ALA A 381 -18.92 -8.67 9.60
CA ALA A 381 -20.08 -7.92 10.03
C ALA A 381 -20.44 -8.34 11.46
N LYS A 382 -20.63 -7.35 12.34
CA LYS A 382 -20.98 -7.57 13.74
C LYS A 382 -22.17 -8.52 13.83
N VAL A 383 -22.10 -9.53 14.70
CA VAL A 383 -23.17 -10.51 14.84
C VAL A 383 -24.49 -9.81 15.17
N PHE A 384 -25.56 -10.26 14.52
CA PHE A 384 -26.90 -9.66 14.56
C PHE A 384 -27.03 -8.26 13.93
N SER A 385 -25.98 -7.72 13.31
CA SER A 385 -26.12 -6.55 12.44
C SER A 385 -26.92 -6.88 11.18
N GLN A 386 -27.45 -5.85 10.53
CA GLN A 386 -28.15 -5.99 9.26
C GLN A 386 -27.31 -6.68 8.19
N GLU A 387 -26.02 -6.32 8.08
CA GLU A 387 -25.10 -6.94 7.13
C GLU A 387 -24.86 -8.41 7.46
N TRP A 388 -24.65 -8.73 8.74
CA TRP A 388 -24.47 -10.10 9.19
C TRP A 388 -25.69 -10.94 8.86
N TRP A 389 -26.90 -10.46 9.12
CA TRP A 389 -28.13 -11.17 8.75
C TRP A 389 -28.24 -11.41 7.24
N ASN A 390 -27.90 -10.42 6.42
CA ASN A 390 -27.94 -10.57 4.96
C ASN A 390 -27.00 -11.68 4.48
N VAL A 391 -25.79 -11.75 5.02
CA VAL A 391 -24.81 -12.81 4.69
C VAL A 391 -25.24 -14.15 5.28
N PHE A 392 -25.68 -14.16 6.54
CA PHE A 392 -26.12 -15.36 7.25
C PHE A 392 -27.28 -16.04 6.53
N PHE A 393 -28.30 -15.27 6.13
CA PHE A 393 -29.46 -15.84 5.44
C PHE A 393 -29.16 -16.31 4.02
N GLN A 394 -28.16 -15.76 3.33
CA GLN A 394 -27.73 -16.26 2.03
C GLN A 394 -27.13 -17.68 2.09
N LYS A 395 -26.60 -18.10 3.25
CA LYS A 395 -26.02 -19.44 3.43
C LYS A 395 -27.05 -20.57 3.47
N PHE A 396 -28.33 -20.25 3.64
CA PHE A 396 -29.38 -21.23 3.85
C PHE A 396 -30.55 -20.97 2.90
N ASP A 397 -30.99 -22.01 2.18
CA ASP A 397 -32.21 -21.93 1.37
C ASP A 397 -33.46 -22.12 2.24
N PHE A 398 -33.90 -21.01 2.86
CA PHE A 398 -35.08 -21.01 3.72
C PHE A 398 -36.41 -21.19 2.95
N GLY A 399 -36.38 -21.20 1.61
CA GLY A 399 -37.56 -21.34 0.76
C GLY A 399 -38.30 -22.68 0.91
N GLN A 400 -37.61 -23.72 1.40
CA GLN A 400 -38.14 -25.08 1.53
C GLN A 400 -38.43 -25.53 2.96
N LEU A 401 -38.26 -24.65 3.97
CA LEU A 401 -38.33 -25.06 5.38
C LEU A 401 -39.78 -25.14 5.90
N SER A 402 -40.26 -26.38 6.07
CA SER A 402 -41.41 -26.72 6.90
C SER A 402 -41.04 -26.74 8.38
N LYS A 403 -42.01 -26.57 9.30
CA LYS A 403 -41.80 -26.58 10.77
C LYS A 403 -40.92 -27.76 11.27
N PRO A 404 -41.09 -29.01 10.79
CA PRO A 404 -40.25 -30.14 11.20
C PRO A 404 -38.77 -30.02 10.82
N ILE A 405 -38.45 -29.33 9.71
CA ILE A 405 -37.07 -29.19 9.24
C ILE A 405 -36.32 -28.15 10.08
N LEU A 406 -37.01 -27.16 10.65
CA LEU A 406 -36.38 -26.17 11.54
C LEU A 406 -35.87 -26.76 12.84
N GLU A 407 -36.53 -27.76 13.41
CA GLU A 407 -36.02 -28.43 14.61
C GLU A 407 -34.71 -29.19 14.29
N LEU A 408 -34.56 -29.66 13.05
CA LEU A 408 -33.33 -30.29 12.57
C LEU A 408 -32.21 -29.27 12.27
N VAL A 409 -32.56 -28.08 11.78
CA VAL A 409 -31.60 -27.05 11.36
C VAL A 409 -31.22 -26.10 12.51
N LYS A 410 -32.05 -26.00 13.55
CA LYS A 410 -31.78 -25.21 14.77
C LYS A 410 -30.39 -25.48 15.39
N PRO A 411 -29.94 -26.72 15.61
CA PRO A 411 -28.60 -26.96 16.15
C PRO A 411 -27.46 -26.53 15.20
N ILE A 412 -27.69 -26.56 13.88
CA ILE A 412 -26.71 -26.09 12.89
C ILE A 412 -26.60 -24.56 12.96
N ILE A 413 -27.74 -23.88 13.00
CA ILE A 413 -27.83 -22.43 13.15
C ILE A 413 -27.21 -21.99 14.49
N GLU A 414 -27.54 -22.65 15.61
CA GLU A 414 -26.97 -22.35 16.93
C GLU A 414 -25.45 -22.52 16.94
N LYS A 415 -24.93 -23.54 16.26
CA LYS A 415 -23.50 -23.77 16.12
C LYS A 415 -22.81 -22.67 15.30
N GLU A 416 -23.39 -22.25 14.19
CA GLU A 416 -22.86 -21.16 13.35
C GLU A 416 -22.89 -19.81 14.09
N VAL A 417 -24.00 -19.49 14.76
CA VAL A 417 -24.11 -18.27 15.58
C VAL A 417 -23.10 -18.30 16.72
N TYR A 418 -22.96 -19.44 17.42
CA TYR A 418 -21.97 -19.57 18.49
C TYR A 418 -20.54 -19.37 17.97
N ALA A 419 -20.22 -19.93 16.80
CA ALA A 419 -18.91 -19.74 16.17
C ALA A 419 -18.65 -18.26 15.83
N ASP A 420 -19.62 -17.59 15.19
CA ASP A 420 -19.49 -16.17 14.82
C ASP A 420 -19.40 -15.26 16.06
N VAL A 421 -20.17 -15.52 17.13
CA VAL A 421 -20.09 -14.73 18.38
C VAL A 421 -18.75 -14.97 19.09
N LYS A 422 -18.30 -16.22 19.16
CA LYS A 422 -16.99 -16.55 19.75
C LYS A 422 -15.87 -15.83 19.03
N GLU A 423 -15.93 -15.79 17.70
CA GLU A 423 -14.96 -15.09 16.87
C GLU A 423 -15.02 -13.57 17.09
N GLU A 424 -16.20 -12.95 17.10
CA GLU A 424 -16.34 -11.50 17.40
C GLU A 424 -15.74 -11.14 18.77
N LEU A 425 -15.95 -11.98 19.80
CA LEU A 425 -15.34 -11.76 21.11
C LEU A 425 -13.81 -11.90 21.06
N GLN A 426 -13.28 -12.91 20.38
CA GLN A 426 -11.84 -13.09 20.21
C GLN A 426 -11.22 -11.90 19.47
N GLU A 427 -11.87 -11.39 18.43
CA GLU A 427 -11.44 -10.18 17.72
C GLU A 427 -11.44 -8.95 18.65
N SER A 428 -12.50 -8.77 19.46
CA SER A 428 -12.58 -7.66 20.43
C SER A 428 -11.44 -7.71 21.46
N PHE A 429 -11.12 -8.89 22.00
CA PHE A 429 -9.99 -9.05 22.92
C PHE A 429 -8.65 -8.77 22.24
N GLN A 430 -8.48 -9.24 21.00
CA GLN A 430 -7.26 -8.98 20.24
C GLN A 430 -7.11 -7.48 19.93
N ASP A 431 -8.19 -6.78 19.57
CA ASP A 431 -8.17 -5.33 19.36
C ASP A 431 -7.76 -4.56 20.63
N GLU A 432 -8.25 -4.96 21.80
CA GLU A 432 -7.86 -4.37 23.09
C GLU A 432 -6.36 -4.61 23.37
N LEU A 433 -5.87 -5.81 23.08
CA LEU A 433 -4.46 -6.16 23.23
C LEU A 433 -3.56 -5.38 22.25
N ASP A 434 -3.96 -5.28 20.98
CA ASP A 434 -3.25 -4.52 19.94
C ASP A 434 -3.19 -3.02 20.29
N LYS A 435 -4.29 -2.48 20.86
CA LYS A 435 -4.35 -1.10 21.35
C LYS A 435 -3.40 -0.88 22.53
N ALA A 436 -3.43 -1.77 23.51
CA ALA A 436 -2.52 -1.70 24.67
C ALA A 436 -1.05 -1.77 24.25
N LEU A 437 -0.71 -2.65 23.30
CA LEU A 437 0.65 -2.76 22.74
C LEU A 437 1.06 -1.47 22.01
N SER A 438 0.15 -0.84 21.27
CA SER A 438 0.43 0.43 20.58
C SER A 438 0.67 1.59 21.55
N GLU A 439 -0.14 1.71 22.61
CA GLU A 439 0.04 2.71 23.68
C GLU A 439 1.38 2.51 24.42
N LEU A 440 1.80 1.25 24.60
CA LEU A 440 3.08 0.90 25.22
C LEU A 440 4.26 1.32 24.31
N ALA A 441 4.18 1.06 23.00
CA ALA A 441 5.20 1.46 22.03
C ALA A 441 5.33 2.99 21.90
N GLU A 442 4.21 3.72 21.94
CA GLU A 442 4.23 5.20 22.00
C GLU A 442 4.91 5.71 23.27
N SER A 443 4.56 5.13 24.42
CA SER A 443 5.17 5.46 25.70
C SER A 443 6.69 5.21 25.69
N GLU A 444 7.15 4.12 25.09
CA GLU A 444 8.58 3.82 24.92
C GLU A 444 9.30 4.83 24.02
N LYS A 445 8.66 5.27 22.92
CA LYS A 445 9.20 6.34 22.07
C LYS A 445 9.33 7.65 22.85
N THR A 446 8.31 8.02 23.61
CA THR A 446 8.33 9.23 24.44
C THR A 446 9.43 9.14 25.52
N ILE A 447 9.57 8.00 26.20
CA ILE A 447 10.65 7.77 27.17
C ILE A 447 12.03 7.90 26.50
N SER A 448 12.19 7.35 25.29
CA SER A 448 13.44 7.42 24.54
C SER A 448 13.79 8.85 24.13
N GLN A 449 12.80 9.63 23.68
CA GLN A 449 12.97 11.07 23.39
C GLN A 449 13.34 11.86 24.65
N LEU A 450 12.65 11.65 25.76
CA LEU A 450 12.94 12.30 27.03
C LEU A 450 14.35 11.94 27.55
N ARG A 451 14.80 10.70 27.38
CA ARG A 451 16.18 10.29 27.70
C ARG A 451 17.21 11.04 26.86
N LEU A 452 16.98 11.17 25.55
CA LEU A 452 17.83 11.96 24.65
C LEU A 452 17.85 13.45 25.01
N GLU A 453 16.72 14.02 25.44
CA GLU A 453 16.64 15.40 25.92
C GLU A 453 17.38 15.58 27.26
N LEU A 454 17.27 14.63 28.18
CA LEU A 454 18.02 14.62 29.44
C LEU A 454 19.53 14.53 29.22
N GLU A 455 20.00 13.72 28.26
CA GLU A 455 21.42 13.66 27.90
C GLU A 455 21.93 14.99 27.30
N LYS A 456 21.11 15.65 26.47
CA LYS A 456 21.42 16.99 25.94
C LYS A 456 21.45 18.05 27.03
N CYS A 457 20.54 17.97 28.01
CA CYS A 457 20.45 18.90 29.13
C CYS A 457 21.57 18.66 30.18
N GLY A 458 21.99 17.40 30.37
CA GLY A 458 23.11 17.01 31.23
C GLY A 458 24.46 17.51 30.71
N ARG A 459 24.66 17.57 29.39
CA ARG A 459 25.84 18.19 28.78
C ARG A 459 25.91 19.72 28.93
N SER A 460 24.80 20.38 29.31
CA SER A 460 24.77 21.82 29.59
C SER A 460 25.06 22.18 31.05
N LYS A 461 25.17 21.20 31.97
CA LYS A 461 25.35 21.43 33.41
C LYS A 461 26.76 21.19 33.95
N THR A 462 27.78 21.04 33.09
CA THR A 462 29.18 21.22 33.49
C THR A 462 29.58 22.70 33.38
N ASN A 463 28.93 23.55 34.18
CA ASN A 463 29.46 24.83 34.64
C ASN A 463 28.64 25.28 35.85
N SER A 464 29.29 25.16 37.03
CA SER A 464 28.96 25.75 38.33
C SER A 464 27.52 25.67 38.86
N CYS A 465 27.32 24.93 39.95
CA CYS A 465 27.23 25.49 41.30
C CYS A 465 26.54 24.48 42.25
N SER A 466 27.17 24.25 43.40
CA SER A 466 26.65 23.47 44.52
C SER A 466 25.38 24.08 45.10
N CYS A 467 24.46 23.25 45.62
CA CYS A 467 23.84 23.39 46.95
C CYS A 467 22.85 22.25 47.23
N GLY A 468 22.96 21.66 48.43
CA GLY A 468 21.83 21.21 49.26
C GLY A 468 21.16 19.88 48.93
N GLY A 469 21.47 18.85 49.70
CA GLY A 469 20.71 17.59 49.71
C GLY A 469 19.45 17.68 50.58
N VAL A 470 18.46 16.82 50.29
CA VAL A 470 17.46 16.29 51.23
C VAL A 470 16.93 14.94 50.70
N ALA A 471 16.90 13.96 51.61
CA ALA A 471 16.08 12.75 51.74
C ALA A 471 15.98 11.73 50.58
N GLU A 472 16.55 10.55 50.85
CA GLU A 472 16.11 9.26 50.30
C GLU A 472 14.75 8.90 50.93
N ASP A 473 13.71 8.82 50.11
CA ASP A 473 12.52 8.02 50.43
C ASP A 473 12.40 6.91 49.37
N SER A 474 12.87 5.72 49.75
CA SER A 474 12.64 4.48 49.04
C SER A 474 11.23 3.99 49.34
N ILE A 475 10.30 4.17 48.40
CA ILE A 475 9.05 3.40 48.35
C ILE A 475 9.02 2.66 47.02
N VAL A 476 9.63 1.48 47.02
CA VAL A 476 9.34 0.45 46.00
C VAL A 476 7.98 -0.13 46.38
N ALA A 477 6.91 0.42 45.80
CA ALA A 477 5.65 -0.29 45.73
C ALA A 477 5.74 -1.21 44.49
N GLU A 478 5.92 -2.50 44.71
CA GLU A 478 5.71 -3.51 43.68
C GLU A 478 4.27 -3.36 43.15
N PRO A 479 4.05 -3.28 41.83
CA PRO A 479 2.70 -3.39 41.31
C PRO A 479 2.24 -4.83 41.52
N THR A 480 1.31 -5.02 42.44
CA THR A 480 0.57 -6.26 42.62
C THR A 480 -0.15 -6.60 41.31
N SER A 481 0.34 -7.64 40.63
CA SER A 481 -0.31 -8.20 39.45
C SER A 481 -1.57 -8.96 39.87
N ASN A 482 -2.70 -8.26 39.97
CA ASN A 482 -4.02 -8.88 39.96
C ASN A 482 -4.59 -8.82 38.53
N TYR A 483 -4.07 -9.67 37.64
CA TYR A 483 -4.83 -10.10 36.47
C TYR A 483 -5.64 -11.34 36.86
N GLY A 484 -6.73 -11.11 37.58
CA GLY A 484 -7.83 -12.08 37.62
C GLY A 484 -8.50 -12.07 36.26
N VAL A 485 -8.19 -13.05 35.41
CA VAL A 485 -9.02 -13.38 34.24
C VAL A 485 -10.26 -14.08 34.79
N GLU A 486 -11.23 -13.31 35.29
CA GLU A 486 -12.57 -13.85 35.55
C GLU A 486 -13.33 -14.00 34.23
N ASP A 487 -14.06 -15.10 34.17
CA ASP A 487 -14.73 -15.80 33.07
C ASP A 487 -15.87 -15.02 32.37
N THR A 488 -15.73 -13.69 32.24
CA THR A 488 -16.73 -12.76 31.69
C THR A 488 -17.08 -13.05 30.22
N SER A 489 -16.20 -13.70 29.48
CA SER A 489 -16.43 -14.07 28.08
C SER A 489 -17.50 -15.17 27.92
N ASP A 490 -17.53 -16.15 28.83
CA ASP A 490 -18.44 -17.30 28.74
C ASP A 490 -19.87 -16.92 29.16
N GLU A 491 -20.04 -16.03 30.14
CA GLU A 491 -21.35 -15.46 30.48
C GLU A 491 -21.92 -14.58 29.36
N ARG A 492 -21.08 -13.75 28.73
CA ARG A 492 -21.49 -12.89 27.61
C ARG A 492 -21.90 -13.72 26.39
N LEU A 493 -21.14 -14.79 26.08
CA LEU A 493 -21.48 -15.78 25.04
C LEU A 493 -22.83 -16.45 25.31
N LYS A 494 -23.02 -16.97 26.54
CA LYS A 494 -24.29 -17.60 26.95
C LYS A 494 -25.47 -16.64 26.81
N SER A 495 -25.32 -15.37 27.21
CA SER A 495 -26.39 -14.37 27.11
C SER A 495 -26.81 -14.07 25.66
N LEU A 496 -25.87 -14.00 24.72
CA LEU A 496 -26.14 -13.71 23.30
C LEU A 496 -26.78 -14.90 22.58
N VAL A 497 -26.33 -16.13 22.90
CA VAL A 497 -26.93 -17.36 22.38
C VAL A 497 -28.36 -17.54 22.90
N VAL A 498 -28.62 -17.17 24.16
CA VAL A 498 -29.98 -17.17 24.72
C VAL A 498 -30.89 -16.19 23.98
N LYS A 499 -30.42 -14.96 23.69
CA LYS A 499 -31.19 -14.00 22.87
C LYS A 499 -31.53 -14.52 21.48
N PHE A 500 -30.67 -15.33 20.87
CA PHE A 500 -30.97 -15.98 19.60
C PHE A 500 -32.04 -17.07 19.73
N LYS A 501 -32.05 -17.83 20.84
CA LYS A 501 -33.05 -18.88 21.09
C LYS A 501 -34.49 -18.35 21.18
N ASP A 502 -34.65 -17.09 21.52
CA ASP A 502 -35.96 -16.42 21.66
C ASP A 502 -36.56 -15.95 20.32
N PHE A 503 -35.83 -16.05 19.19
CA PHE A 503 -36.34 -15.67 17.88
C PHE A 503 -37.40 -16.65 17.34
N THR A 504 -38.58 -16.16 16.95
CA THR A 504 -39.64 -17.02 16.43
C THR A 504 -39.51 -17.28 14.92
N LEU A 505 -40.12 -18.37 14.45
CA LEU A 505 -40.24 -18.71 13.02
C LEU A 505 -40.88 -17.59 12.19
N GLY A 506 -41.79 -16.82 12.81
CA GLY A 506 -42.45 -15.66 12.20
C GLY A 506 -41.46 -14.54 11.94
N ASP A 507 -40.58 -14.25 12.91
CA ASP A 507 -39.57 -13.20 12.83
C ASP A 507 -38.52 -13.52 11.76
N LEU A 508 -38.03 -14.76 11.72
CA LEU A 508 -37.12 -15.27 10.69
C LEU A 508 -37.71 -15.14 9.27
N LYS A 509 -38.98 -15.53 9.08
CA LYS A 509 -39.66 -15.42 7.77
C LYS A 509 -39.95 -13.96 7.37
N LYS A 510 -40.16 -13.07 8.33
CA LYS A 510 -40.37 -11.64 8.11
C LYS A 510 -39.08 -10.94 7.70
N SER A 511 -37.94 -11.32 8.30
CA SER A 511 -36.59 -10.86 7.92
C SER A 511 -36.24 -11.22 6.47
N ILE A 512 -36.58 -12.44 6.03
CA ILE A 512 -36.35 -12.93 4.65
C ILE A 512 -37.23 -12.20 3.63
N LYS A 513 -38.49 -11.91 3.97
CA LYS A 513 -39.45 -11.26 3.05
C LYS A 513 -39.27 -9.74 2.93
N ALA A 514 -38.67 -9.08 3.91
CA ALA A 514 -38.74 -7.63 3.97
C ALA A 514 -37.78 -6.90 3.02
N LYS A 515 -36.56 -7.41 2.73
CA LYS A 515 -35.48 -6.60 2.10
C LYS A 515 -35.30 -5.19 2.71
N ASP A 516 -35.89 -4.94 3.88
CA ASP A 516 -36.06 -3.64 4.50
C ASP A 516 -35.98 -3.85 6.02
N THR A 517 -34.75 -3.68 6.48
CA THR A 517 -34.18 -4.00 7.79
C THR A 517 -34.52 -2.99 8.87
N THR A 518 -35.25 -1.94 8.50
CA THR A 518 -35.58 -0.79 9.35
C THR A 518 -36.46 -1.18 10.55
N LYS A 519 -37.37 -2.15 10.37
CA LYS A 519 -38.27 -2.65 11.45
C LYS A 519 -37.62 -3.61 12.45
N LEU A 520 -36.56 -4.32 12.06
CA LEU A 520 -35.79 -5.16 12.99
C LEU A 520 -34.95 -4.32 13.95
N ARG A 521 -34.47 -3.17 13.46
CA ARG A 521 -33.72 -2.19 14.25
C ARG A 521 -34.57 -1.57 15.37
N GLU A 522 -35.85 -1.28 15.10
CA GLU A 522 -36.81 -0.79 16.10
C GLU A 522 -37.18 -1.83 17.17
N ILE A 523 -37.17 -3.12 16.81
CA ILE A 523 -37.47 -4.22 17.75
C ILE A 523 -36.24 -4.52 18.62
N LEU A 524 -35.03 -4.40 18.08
CA LEU A 524 -33.76 -4.66 18.79
C LEU A 524 -33.32 -3.53 19.74
N LEU A 525 -33.80 -2.31 19.55
CA LEU A 525 -33.45 -1.14 20.37
C LEU A 525 -34.45 -0.83 21.51
N ASN A 526 -35.62 -1.50 21.56
CA ASN A 526 -36.70 -1.17 22.49
C ASN A 526 -37.10 -2.33 23.42
N GLN A 527 -36.18 -2.91 24.18
CA GLN A 527 -36.58 -3.63 25.40
C GLN A 527 -35.70 -3.28 26.61
N PRO A 528 -36.31 -3.16 27.82
CA PRO A 528 -35.64 -2.60 28.98
C PRO A 528 -34.59 -3.54 29.54
N THR A 529 -33.48 -2.97 29.97
CA THR A 529 -32.58 -3.53 30.99
C THR A 529 -33.35 -3.74 32.28
N ASP A 530 -33.54 -4.99 32.69
CA ASP A 530 -33.68 -5.37 34.09
C ASP A 530 -33.08 -6.76 34.29
N LEU A 531 -31.84 -6.78 34.79
CA LEU A 531 -31.19 -7.97 35.34
C LEU A 531 -30.36 -7.53 36.56
N PHE A 532 -31.08 -6.96 37.53
CA PHE A 532 -30.75 -7.05 38.95
C PHE A 532 -32.03 -7.34 39.72
N SER A 533 -32.37 -8.63 39.89
CA SER A 533 -33.06 -9.06 41.10
C SER A 533 -32.89 -10.56 41.37
N LYS A 534 -32.13 -10.80 42.45
CA LYS A 534 -31.90 -12.02 43.23
C LYS A 534 -30.98 -13.09 42.67
#